data_AF-A0A428STV6-F1
#
_entry.id   AF-A0A428STV6-F1
#
_cell.length_a   1.000
_cell.length_b   1.000
_cell.length_c   1.000
_cell.angle_alpha   90.00
_cell.angle_beta   90.00
_cell.angle_gamma   90.00
#
_symmetry.space_group_name_H-M   'P 1'
#
loop_
_entity.id
_entity.type
_entity.pdbx_description
1 polymer ?
#
loop_
_entity_poly.entity_id
_entity_poly.type
_entity_poly.pdbx_seq_one_letter_code
_entity_poly.pdbx_strand_id
1 'polypeptide(L)'
;MEVAESSGGFWVLQQYRPPEYYLPRSSLKVALTPTGYNPPCRHKGPRTHYSVKGPDGKLLANRVWSYEEPKLGYEAIKGYLSFYARPWQSFVDGEGVTPYRTDFQGGWVTAEIVGVVSEFTPRF
;
A
#
# COMPACT_ATOMS: atom_id res chain seq x y z
N MET A 1 -10.79 -8.00 -11.79
CA MET A 1 -11.35 -6.68 -11.42
C MET A 1 -10.20 -5.77 -11.11
N GLU A 2 -10.15 -4.61 -11.73
CA GLU A 2 -9.12 -3.61 -11.49
C GLU A 2 -9.53 -2.70 -10.33
N VAL A 3 -8.60 -2.38 -9.42
CA VAL A 3 -8.89 -1.65 -8.17
C VAL A 3 -8.47 -0.19 -8.25
N ALA A 4 -7.29 0.09 -8.79
CA ALA A 4 -6.75 1.43 -8.96
C ALA A 4 -5.68 1.43 -10.05
N GLU A 5 -5.49 2.58 -10.69
CA GLU A 5 -4.41 2.83 -11.65
C GLU A 5 -4.03 4.30 -11.58
N SER A 6 -2.74 4.61 -11.50
CA SER A 6 -2.27 5.98 -11.42
C SER A 6 -0.86 6.14 -12.01
N SER A 7 -0.64 7.24 -12.73
CA SER A 7 0.68 7.75 -13.11
C SER A 7 1.17 8.87 -12.19
N GLY A 8 0.39 9.22 -11.17
CA GLY A 8 0.74 10.21 -10.15
C GLY A 8 0.60 9.66 -8.73
N GLY A 9 1.30 10.26 -7.78
CA GLY A 9 1.26 9.84 -6.39
C GLY A 9 2.58 10.08 -5.68
N PHE A 10 2.74 9.43 -4.53
CA PHE A 10 3.98 9.45 -3.78
C PHE A 10 4.46 8.03 -3.53
N TRP A 11 5.77 7.89 -3.41
CA TRP A 11 6.39 6.75 -2.76
C TRP A 11 7.16 7.23 -1.53
N VAL A 12 7.08 6.47 -0.44
CA VAL A 12 7.76 6.80 0.80
C VAL A 12 8.83 5.75 1.05
N LEU A 13 10.09 6.20 1.01
CA LEU A 13 11.24 5.41 1.40
C LEU A 13 11.42 5.51 2.92
N GLN A 14 11.52 4.37 3.61
CA GLN A 14 11.69 4.37 5.05
C GLN A 14 12.81 3.45 5.50
N GLN A 15 14.01 4.04 5.65
CA GLN A 15 15.25 3.34 6.00
C GLN A 15 15.56 2.27 4.93
N TYR A 16 15.92 1.06 5.36
CA TYR A 16 16.25 -0.07 4.50
C TYR A 16 15.01 -0.90 4.12
N ARG A 17 13.86 -0.26 3.95
CA ARG A 17 12.62 -0.93 3.53
C ARG A 17 12.25 -0.53 2.10
N PRO A 18 11.65 -1.45 1.33
CA PRO A 18 11.15 -1.12 0.01
C PRO A 18 10.11 0.00 0.07
N PRO A 19 9.92 0.73 -1.04
CA PRO A 19 8.98 1.83 -1.11
C PRO A 19 7.57 1.42 -0.73
N GLU A 20 6.87 2.29 0.00
CA GLU A 20 5.42 2.23 0.13
C GLU A 20 4.80 3.23 -0.84
N TYR A 21 3.92 2.77 -1.72
CA TYR A 21 3.26 3.63 -2.72
C TYR A 21 1.93 4.18 -2.20
N TYR A 22 1.68 5.46 -2.46
CA TYR A 22 0.52 6.23 -2.06
C TYR A 22 -0.13 6.83 -3.31
N LEU A 23 -1.29 6.30 -3.67
CA LEU A 23 -2.05 6.71 -4.83
C LEU A 23 -3.12 7.75 -4.44
N PRO A 24 -3.40 8.76 -5.28
CA PRO A 24 -4.46 9.71 -5.01
C PRO A 24 -5.82 8.99 -5.00
N ARG A 25 -6.75 9.40 -4.13
CA ARG A 25 -8.06 8.74 -4.01
C ARG A 25 -8.87 8.74 -5.31
N SER A 26 -8.63 9.71 -6.20
CA SER A 26 -9.23 9.80 -7.54
C SER A 26 -8.81 8.67 -8.50
N SER A 27 -7.70 7.98 -8.23
CA SER A 27 -7.24 6.83 -9.02
C SER A 27 -8.01 5.53 -8.75
N LEU A 28 -8.83 5.53 -7.70
CA LEU A 28 -9.53 4.34 -7.25
C LEU A 28 -10.76 4.06 -8.12
N LYS A 29 -10.86 2.84 -8.63
CA LYS A 29 -11.92 2.37 -9.53
C LYS A 29 -13.05 1.61 -8.82
N VAL A 30 -12.92 1.39 -7.51
CA VAL A 30 -13.86 0.62 -6.68
C VAL A 30 -14.26 1.37 -5.42
N ALA A 31 -15.37 0.98 -4.79
CA ALA A 31 -15.75 1.55 -3.50
C ALA A 31 -14.89 0.95 -2.36
N LEU A 32 -14.51 1.81 -1.41
CA LEU A 32 -13.91 1.39 -0.14
C LEU A 32 -14.92 1.46 0.99
N THR A 33 -14.88 0.50 1.89
CA THR A 33 -15.64 0.55 3.14
C THR A 33 -14.66 0.80 4.29
N PRO A 34 -14.76 1.92 5.03
CA PRO A 34 -13.91 2.16 6.18
C PRO A 34 -14.16 1.09 7.24
N THR A 35 -13.11 0.75 7.96
CA THR A 35 -13.16 -0.21 9.06
C THR A 35 -12.93 0.51 10.39
N GLY A 36 -13.31 -0.13 11.50
CA GLY A 36 -12.92 0.35 12.83
C GLY A 36 -11.44 0.12 13.17
N TYR A 37 -10.65 -0.47 12.27
CA TYR A 37 -9.27 -0.86 12.52
C TYR A 37 -8.30 0.28 12.22
N ASN A 38 -7.90 1.03 13.25
CA ASN A 38 -7.07 2.22 13.10
C ASN A 38 -5.78 2.18 13.94
N PRO A 39 -4.86 1.23 13.68
CA PRO A 39 -3.62 1.13 14.45
C PRO A 39 -2.73 2.36 14.21
N PRO A 40 -2.23 3.01 15.28
CA PRO A 40 -1.35 4.17 15.13
C PRO A 40 -0.01 3.76 14.53
N CYS A 41 0.53 4.58 13.63
CA CYS A 41 1.93 4.54 13.24
C CYS A 41 2.70 5.58 14.05
N ARG A 42 3.71 5.13 14.80
CA ARG A 42 4.53 6.04 15.64
C ARG A 42 5.12 7.22 14.86
N HIS A 43 5.46 6.99 13.58
CA HIS A 43 6.10 7.98 12.72
C HIS A 43 5.10 8.85 11.96
N LYS A 44 4.13 8.22 11.28
CA LYS A 44 3.28 8.89 10.28
C LYS A 44 1.93 9.36 10.82
N GLY A 45 1.46 8.83 11.96
CA GLY A 45 0.14 9.14 12.53
C GLY A 45 -0.85 7.98 12.50
N PRO A 46 -2.13 8.20 12.82
CA PRO A 46 -3.19 7.20 12.75
C PRO A 46 -3.44 6.75 11.30
N ARG A 47 -3.66 5.44 11.11
CA ARG A 47 -4.04 4.86 9.81
C ARG A 47 -5.52 4.55 9.80
N THR A 48 -6.24 5.02 8.79
CA THR A 48 -7.60 4.56 8.51
C THR A 48 -7.55 3.37 7.58
N HIS A 49 -8.00 2.19 8.02
CA HIS A 49 -8.05 1.01 7.14
C HIS A 49 -9.40 0.87 6.45
N TYR A 50 -9.33 0.35 5.24
CA TYR A 50 -10.49 0.10 4.41
C TYR A 50 -10.52 -1.35 3.96
N SER A 51 -11.74 -1.81 3.72
CA SER A 51 -12.04 -3.08 3.07
C SER A 51 -12.52 -2.85 1.65
N VAL A 52 -12.24 -3.83 0.78
CA VAL A 52 -12.69 -3.83 -0.62
C VAL A 52 -13.51 -5.09 -0.85
N LYS A 53 -14.64 -4.97 -1.55
CA LYS A 53 -15.42 -6.15 -1.94
C LYS A 53 -14.77 -6.80 -3.17
N GLY A 54 -14.39 -8.07 -3.05
CA GLY A 54 -13.82 -8.87 -4.12
C GLY A 54 -14.86 -9.30 -5.16
N PRO A 55 -14.40 -9.81 -6.32
CA PRO A 55 -15.29 -10.26 -7.41
C PRO A 55 -16.14 -11.48 -7.02
N ASP A 56 -15.68 -12.28 -6.06
CA ASP A 56 -16.43 -13.41 -5.48
C ASP A 56 -17.42 -12.96 -4.38
N GLY A 57 -17.57 -11.65 -4.18
CA GLY A 57 -18.43 -11.05 -3.17
C GLY A 57 -17.84 -11.04 -1.76
N LYS A 58 -16.68 -11.67 -1.53
CA LYS A 58 -16.02 -11.68 -0.21
C LYS A 58 -15.36 -10.34 0.07
N LEU A 59 -15.28 -10.00 1.35
CA LEU A 59 -14.66 -8.76 1.79
C LEU A 59 -13.15 -8.97 2.03
N LEU A 60 -12.33 -8.23 1.30
CA LEU A 60 -10.89 -8.12 1.53
C LEU A 60 -10.65 -7.10 2.64
N ALA A 61 -10.69 -7.57 3.89
CA ALA A 61 -10.62 -6.71 5.07
C ALA A 61 -9.23 -6.11 5.29
N ASN A 62 -9.18 -4.81 5.61
CA ASN A 62 -7.97 -4.09 6.02
C ASN A 62 -6.80 -4.17 5.02
N ARG A 63 -7.10 -4.25 3.72
CA ARG A 63 -6.08 -4.39 2.66
C ARG A 63 -5.61 -3.07 2.05
N VAL A 64 -6.28 -1.98 2.41
CA VAL A 64 -5.97 -0.60 1.99
C VAL A 64 -5.93 0.27 3.24
N TRP A 65 -5.03 1.24 3.30
CA TRP A 65 -5.03 2.26 4.35
C TRP A 65 -4.78 3.66 3.81
N SER A 66 -5.14 4.66 4.61
CA SER A 66 -4.84 6.06 4.39
C SER A 66 -4.34 6.70 5.67
N TYR A 67 -3.56 7.76 5.54
CA TYR A 67 -3.31 8.70 6.64
C TYR A 67 -4.23 9.91 6.44
N GLU A 68 -5.40 9.91 7.09
CA GLU A 68 -6.34 11.05 7.04
C GLU A 68 -5.86 12.23 7.90
N GLU A 69 -5.10 11.93 8.95
CA GLU A 69 -4.54 12.91 9.88
C GLU A 69 -3.04 12.63 10.09
N PRO A 70 -2.20 12.79 9.06
CA PRO A 70 -0.78 12.50 9.18
C PRO A 70 -0.10 13.47 10.15
N LYS A 71 1.01 13.02 10.77
CA LYS A 71 1.90 13.86 11.57
C LYS A 71 2.69 14.84 10.70
N LEU A 72 3.25 15.86 11.36
CA LEU A 72 4.14 16.85 10.74
C LEU A 72 5.24 16.18 9.90
N GLY A 73 5.43 16.66 8.66
CA GLY A 73 6.37 16.12 7.68
C GLY A 73 5.80 15.02 6.77
N TYR A 74 4.55 14.58 6.99
CA TYR A 74 3.85 13.60 6.15
C TYR A 74 2.55 14.17 5.55
N GLU A 75 2.37 15.49 5.53
CA GLU A 75 1.17 16.16 5.02
C GLU A 75 0.92 15.87 3.54
N ALA A 76 1.99 15.69 2.76
CA ALA A 76 1.89 15.41 1.33
C ALA A 76 1.07 14.15 1.02
N ILE A 77 1.11 13.13 1.89
CA ILE A 77 0.36 11.87 1.70
C ILE A 77 -1.02 11.90 2.38
N LYS A 78 -1.49 13.04 2.87
CA LYS A 78 -2.79 13.16 3.53
C LYS A 78 -3.92 12.71 2.59
N GLY A 79 -4.70 11.73 3.00
CA GLY A 79 -5.84 11.21 2.23
C GLY A 79 -5.47 10.35 1.02
N TYR A 80 -4.16 10.13 0.76
CA TYR A 80 -3.70 9.18 -0.26
C TYR A 80 -3.84 7.75 0.26
N LEU A 81 -4.12 6.84 -0.67
CA LEU A 81 -4.36 5.43 -0.39
C LEU A 81 -3.10 4.61 -0.64
N SER A 82 -2.77 3.73 0.29
CA SER A 82 -1.74 2.72 0.12
C SER A 82 -2.31 1.33 0.34
N PHE A 83 -1.62 0.33 -0.22
CA PHE A 83 -2.14 -1.02 -0.41
C PHE A 83 -1.09 -2.02 0.06
N TYR A 84 -1.52 -3.04 0.83
CA TYR A 84 -0.62 -4.15 1.16
C TYR A 84 -0.44 -4.98 -0.10
N ALA A 85 0.77 -5.37 -0.48
CA ALA A 85 1.02 -6.05 -1.75
C ALA A 85 0.14 -7.32 -1.93
N ARG A 86 -0.18 -8.05 -0.86
CA ARG A 86 -1.18 -9.13 -0.89
C ARG A 86 -2.56 -8.65 -0.45
N PRO A 87 -3.64 -9.11 -1.11
CA PRO A 87 -3.69 -10.19 -2.12
C PRO A 87 -3.71 -9.66 -3.57
N TRP A 88 -3.27 -8.44 -3.83
CA TRP A 88 -3.38 -7.83 -5.14
C TRP A 88 -2.35 -8.40 -6.12
N GLN A 89 -2.71 -8.41 -7.40
CA GLN A 89 -1.72 -8.44 -8.46
C GLN A 89 -1.38 -6.98 -8.79
N SER A 90 -0.20 -6.54 -8.39
CA SER A 90 0.23 -5.15 -8.49
C SER A 90 1.46 -5.03 -9.38
N PHE A 91 1.56 -3.89 -10.07
CA PHE A 91 2.68 -3.56 -10.94
C PHE A 91 3.12 -2.12 -10.69
N VAL A 92 4.42 -1.86 -10.84
CA VAL A 92 5.01 -0.51 -10.91
C VAL A 92 5.77 -0.44 -12.22
N ASP A 93 5.42 0.50 -13.08
CA ASP A 93 6.03 0.67 -14.41
C ASP A 93 6.08 -0.64 -15.25
N GLY A 94 5.09 -1.50 -15.07
CA GLY A 94 4.99 -2.81 -15.73
C GLY A 94 5.69 -3.95 -15.00
N GLU A 95 6.45 -3.68 -13.95
CA GLU A 95 7.13 -4.70 -13.15
C GLU A 95 6.25 -5.26 -12.04
N GLY A 96 6.19 -6.59 -11.92
CA GLY A 96 5.38 -7.28 -10.94
C GLY A 96 5.90 -7.08 -9.51
N VAL A 97 4.99 -6.75 -8.59
CA VAL A 97 5.32 -6.49 -7.18
C VAL A 97 5.33 -7.78 -6.36
N THR A 98 6.36 -7.95 -5.54
CA THR A 98 6.44 -8.98 -4.50
C THR A 98 6.30 -8.35 -3.10
N PRO A 99 5.54 -8.96 -2.17
CA PRO A 99 5.42 -8.44 -0.80
C PRO A 99 6.75 -8.47 -0.05
N TYR A 100 7.03 -7.42 0.72
CA TYR A 100 8.18 -7.37 1.62
C TYR A 100 7.95 -8.18 2.91
N ARG A 101 8.61 -9.34 3.02
CA ARG A 101 8.66 -10.25 4.20
C ARG A 101 7.32 -10.82 4.69
N THR A 102 6.32 -9.98 5.00
CA THR A 102 5.02 -10.37 5.57
C THR A 102 3.86 -9.63 4.92
N ASP A 103 2.66 -10.19 5.08
CA ASP A 103 1.43 -9.70 4.45
C ASP A 103 0.95 -8.32 4.92
N PHE A 104 1.46 -7.82 6.05
CA PHE A 104 1.07 -6.54 6.66
C PHE A 104 2.21 -5.52 6.69
N GLN A 105 3.22 -5.71 5.85
CA GLN A 105 4.20 -4.68 5.55
C GLN A 105 3.84 -4.04 4.21
N GLY A 106 3.76 -2.71 4.20
CA GLY A 106 3.32 -1.95 3.03
C GLY A 106 4.35 -1.83 1.91
N GLY A 107 5.55 -2.39 2.11
CA GLY A 107 6.66 -2.25 1.16
C GLY A 107 6.46 -3.14 -0.06
N TRP A 108 6.62 -2.54 -1.24
CA TRP A 108 6.49 -3.18 -2.55
C TRP A 108 7.89 -3.43 -3.12
N VAL A 109 8.22 -4.69 -3.38
CA VAL A 109 9.50 -5.08 -3.98
C VAL A 109 9.31 -5.33 -5.47
N THR A 110 10.13 -4.69 -6.29
CA THR A 110 10.21 -4.81 -7.76
C THR A 110 11.65 -5.21 -8.14
N ALA A 111 11.92 -5.56 -9.39
CA ALA A 111 13.20 -6.18 -9.75
C ALA A 111 14.37 -5.18 -9.69
N GLU A 112 14.11 -3.89 -9.85
CA GLU A 112 15.09 -2.82 -9.72
C GLU A 112 15.53 -2.56 -8.26
N ILE A 113 14.76 -3.03 -7.28
CA ILE A 113 15.10 -2.87 -5.86
C ILE A 113 16.13 -3.93 -5.47
N VAL A 114 17.41 -3.53 -5.43
CA VAL A 114 18.55 -4.38 -5.10
C VAL A 114 19.05 -4.19 -3.65
N GLY A 115 19.72 -5.21 -3.10
CA GLY A 115 20.40 -5.17 -1.79
C GLY A 115 19.66 -5.94 -0.70
N VAL A 116 19.88 -5.58 0.57
CA VAL A 116 19.34 -6.29 1.76
C VAL A 116 17.84 -6.55 1.64
N VAL A 117 17.09 -5.67 0.99
CA VAL A 117 15.64 -5.83 0.75
C VAL A 117 15.31 -6.98 -0.19
N SER A 118 16.07 -7.16 -1.28
CA SER A 118 15.90 -8.23 -2.28
C SER A 118 16.29 -9.62 -1.75
N GLU A 119 17.18 -9.69 -0.76
CA GLU A 119 17.61 -10.96 -0.17
C GLU A 119 16.53 -11.63 0.69
N PHE A 120 15.53 -10.87 1.14
CA PHE A 120 14.36 -11.39 1.87
C PHE A 120 13.20 -11.75 0.95
N THR A 121 13.35 -11.59 -0.36
CA THR A 121 12.37 -12.02 -1.35
C THR A 121 12.64 -13.50 -1.67
N PRO A 122 11.68 -14.41 -1.49
CA PRO A 122 11.86 -15.80 -1.91
C PRO A 122 12.14 -15.83 -3.42
N ARG A 123 13.32 -16.31 -3.82
CA ARG A 123 13.58 -16.66 -5.22
C ARG A 123 12.87 -17.98 -5.48
N PHE A 124 11.82 -17.94 -6.30
CA PHE A 124 11.16 -19.14 -6.83
C PHE A 124 11.87 -19.61 -8.09
#